data_AF-A0AAE0EGI6-F1
#
_entry.id   AF-A0AAE0EGI6-F1
#
_cell.length_a   1.000
_cell.length_b   1.000
_cell.length_c   1.000
_cell.angle_alpha   90.00
_cell.angle_beta   90.00
_cell.angle_gamma   90.00
#
_symmetry.space_group_name_H-M   'P 1'
#
loop_
_entity.id
_entity.type
_entity.pdbx_description
1 polymer ?
#
loop_
_entity_poly.entity_id
_entity_poly.type
_entity_poly.pdbx_seq_one_letter_code
_entity_poly.pdbx_strand_id
1 'polypeptide(L)'
;MCEIHTELKTLSGNEDDLLNKTSTNMKRKFDKYWGSFETIPKLLIISVVLDPRYKLQYVSFCFDEIYGSEKVEEMTKKIKDLLQGLYGVYGGVESFSAGNLVSEVEKGDR
;
A
#
# COMPACT_ATOMS: atom_id res chain seq x y z
N MET A 1 5.78 -4.97 4.81
CA MET A 1 5.72 -3.83 3.85
C MET A 1 6.65 -2.73 4.30
N CYS A 2 6.44 -2.15 5.49
CA CYS A 2 7.37 -1.18 6.08
C CYS A 2 8.78 -1.74 6.27
N GLU A 3 8.95 -3.01 6.63
CA GLU A 3 10.27 -3.65 6.75
C GLU A 3 11.10 -3.54 5.47
N ILE A 4 10.49 -3.87 4.31
CA ILE A 4 11.16 -3.77 3.00
C ILE A 4 11.51 -2.30 2.72
N HIS A 5 10.60 -1.37 2.99
CA HIS A 5 10.85 0.06 2.81
C HIS A 5 12.02 0.55 3.67
N THR A 6 12.05 0.18 4.95
CA THR A 6 13.10 0.55 5.90
C THR A 6 14.45 -0.03 5.48
N GLU A 7 14.49 -1.30 5.09
CA GLU A 7 15.73 -1.94 4.63
C GLU A 7 16.27 -1.28 3.35
N LEU A 8 15.41 -1.03 2.37
CA LEU A 8 15.79 -0.34 1.14
C LEU A 8 16.26 1.08 1.39
N LYS A 9 15.64 1.78 2.34
CA LYS A 9 16.04 3.13 2.76
C LYS A 9 17.42 3.11 3.41
N THR A 10 17.68 2.17 4.32
CA THR A 10 18.98 2.01 4.98
C THR A 10 20.08 1.68 3.98
N LEU A 11 19.84 0.71 3.08
CA LEU A 11 20.85 0.26 2.12
C LEU A 11 21.09 1.27 0.98
N SER A 12 20.13 2.14 0.66
CA SER A 12 20.31 3.22 -0.33
C SER A 12 21.30 4.32 0.11
N GLY A 13 21.78 4.28 1.35
CA GLY A 13 22.83 5.16 1.88
C GLY A 13 24.11 4.43 2.28
N ASN A 14 24.27 3.17 1.88
CA ASN A 14 25.43 2.36 2.26
C ASN A 14 26.72 2.84 1.55
N GLU A 15 27.87 2.58 2.17
CA GLU A 15 29.20 2.90 1.63
C GLU A 15 29.60 1.98 0.48
N ASP A 16 29.09 0.75 0.44
CA ASP A 16 29.29 -0.18 -0.67
C ASP A 16 28.49 0.30 -1.90
N ASP A 17 29.21 0.72 -2.95
CA ASP A 17 28.63 1.27 -4.18
C ASP A 17 27.70 0.28 -4.90
N LEU A 18 28.02 -1.02 -4.89
CA LEU A 18 27.19 -2.04 -5.51
C LEU A 18 25.87 -2.21 -4.74
N LEU A 19 25.94 -2.30 -3.41
CA LEU A 19 24.75 -2.41 -2.56
C LEU A 19 23.90 -1.14 -2.63
N ASN A 20 24.52 0.03 -2.60
CA ASN A 20 23.83 1.30 -2.73
C ASN A 20 23.10 1.40 -4.07
N LYS A 21 23.81 1.19 -5.18
CA LYS A 21 23.23 1.26 -6.53
C LYS A 21 22.09 0.26 -6.71
N THR A 22 22.22 -0.94 -6.17
CA THR A 22 21.19 -1.99 -6.26
C THR A 22 19.96 -1.61 -5.42
N SER A 23 20.17 -1.19 -4.17
CA SER A 23 19.11 -0.82 -3.24
C SER A 23 18.37 0.44 -3.69
N THR A 24 19.08 1.43 -4.24
CA THR A 24 18.49 2.63 -4.84
C THR A 24 17.58 2.28 -6.03
N ASN A 25 17.98 1.34 -6.88
CA ASN A 25 17.14 0.88 -7.98
C ASN A 25 15.89 0.12 -7.50
N MET A 26 16.04 -0.71 -6.47
CA MET A 26 14.91 -1.42 -5.85
C MET A 26 13.95 -0.44 -5.16
N LYS A 27 14.49 0.52 -4.42
CA LYS A 27 13.73 1.60 -3.77
C LYS A 27 12.92 2.40 -4.78
N ARG A 28 13.52 2.78 -5.91
CA ARG A 28 12.78 3.49 -6.99
C ARG A 28 11.57 2.70 -7.50
N LYS A 29 11.69 1.37 -7.62
CA LYS A 29 10.55 0.51 -8.00
C LYS A 29 9.53 0.41 -6.88
N PHE A 30 9.96 0.37 -5.63
CA PHE A 30 9.08 0.42 -4.47
C PHE A 30 8.30 1.74 -4.43
N ASP A 31 8.98 2.88 -4.50
CA ASP A 31 8.35 4.20 -4.46
C ASP A 31 7.36 4.40 -5.63
N LYS A 32 7.59 3.74 -6.78
CA LYS A 32 6.67 3.80 -7.93
C LYS A 32 5.26 3.29 -7.62
N TYR A 33 5.09 2.19 -6.87
CA TYR A 33 3.76 1.67 -6.55
C TYR A 33 3.39 1.76 -5.07
N TRP A 34 4.31 2.16 -4.21
CA TRP A 34 4.11 2.30 -2.77
C TRP A 34 4.52 3.69 -2.26
N GLY A 35 4.84 4.65 -3.12
CA GLY A 35 5.25 6.01 -2.73
C GLY A 35 4.10 6.93 -2.33
N SER A 36 2.85 6.61 -2.70
CA SER A 36 1.66 7.30 -2.20
C SER A 36 0.50 6.34 -1.99
N PHE A 37 -0.45 6.75 -1.15
CA PHE A 37 -1.67 5.98 -0.92
C PHE A 37 -2.59 5.91 -2.16
N GLU A 38 -2.50 6.90 -3.04
CA GLU A 38 -3.27 6.94 -4.28
C GLU A 38 -2.75 5.86 -5.24
N THR A 39 -1.43 5.74 -5.40
CA THR A 39 -0.81 4.77 -6.31
C THR A 39 -0.79 3.35 -5.76
N ILE A 40 -0.98 3.17 -4.44
CA ILE A 40 -0.93 1.84 -3.84
C ILE A 40 -2.06 0.94 -4.36
N PRO A 41 -1.75 -0.30 -4.75
CA PRO A 41 -2.75 -1.30 -5.10
C PRO A 41 -3.52 -1.73 -3.83
N LYS A 42 -4.67 -1.08 -3.59
CA LYS A 42 -5.51 -1.26 -2.39
C LYS A 42 -5.94 -2.72 -2.17
N LEU A 43 -6.11 -3.50 -3.24
CA LEU A 43 -6.41 -4.93 -3.16
C LEU A 43 -5.27 -5.74 -2.51
N LEU A 44 -4.01 -5.37 -2.73
CA LEU A 44 -2.88 -6.03 -2.05
C LEU A 44 -2.84 -5.70 -0.56
N ILE A 45 -3.34 -4.53 -0.16
CA ILE A 45 -3.46 -4.18 1.26
C ILE A 45 -4.57 -5.00 1.91
N ILE A 46 -5.70 -5.12 1.22
CA ILE A 46 -6.83 -5.93 1.66
C ILE A 46 -6.41 -7.40 1.81
N SER A 47 -5.67 -7.96 0.85
CA SER A 47 -5.20 -9.35 0.96
C SER A 47 -4.29 -9.57 2.17
N VAL A 48 -3.46 -8.58 2.53
CA VAL A 48 -2.66 -8.63 3.76
C VAL A 48 -3.55 -8.60 5.00
N VAL A 49 -4.59 -7.76 5.06
CA VAL A 49 -5.51 -7.71 6.23
C VAL A 49 -6.36 -8.97 6.36
N LEU A 50 -6.69 -9.63 5.24
CA LEU A 50 -7.43 -10.88 5.22
C LEU A 50 -6.57 -12.09 5.58
N ASP A 51 -5.24 -11.98 5.54
CA ASP A 51 -4.35 -13.01 6.02
C ASP A 51 -4.47 -13.10 7.56
N PRO A 52 -4.82 -14.27 8.13
CA PRO A 52 -5.00 -14.42 9.58
C PRO A 52 -3.81 -13.99 10.45
N ARG A 53 -2.61 -13.94 9.85
CA ARG A 53 -1.38 -13.53 10.53
C ARG A 53 -1.27 -12.03 10.73
N TYR A 54 -1.97 -11.23 9.91
CA TYR A 54 -1.82 -9.78 9.89
C TYR A 54 -3.17 -9.09 10.12
N LYS A 55 -3.22 -8.21 11.11
CA LYS A 55 -4.43 -7.41 11.42
C LYS A 55 -4.36 -6.05 10.75
N LEU A 56 -5.50 -5.36 10.67
CA LEU A 56 -5.57 -3.95 10.23
C LEU A 56 -4.60 -3.05 11.01
N GLN A 57 -4.31 -3.36 12.28
CA GLN A 57 -3.30 -2.66 13.09
C GLN A 57 -1.89 -2.74 12.50
N TYR A 58 -1.51 -3.87 11.90
CA TYR A 58 -0.20 -4.01 11.24
C TYR A 58 -0.09 -3.13 10.00
N VAL A 59 -1.19 -3.00 9.23
CA VAL A 59 -1.24 -2.10 8.08
C VAL A 59 -1.17 -0.63 8.51
N SER A 60 -1.86 -0.26 9.59
CA SER A 60 -1.76 1.08 10.18
C SER A 60 -0.31 1.42 10.59
N PHE A 61 0.37 0.50 11.28
CA PHE A 61 1.79 0.63 11.60
C PHE A 61 2.65 0.79 10.33
N CYS A 62 2.41 -0.01 9.28
CA CYS A 62 3.15 0.13 8.04
C CYS A 62 2.95 1.50 7.37
N PHE A 63 1.73 2.05 7.45
CA PHE A 63 1.41 3.35 6.88
C PHE A 63 2.11 4.49 7.62
N ASP A 64 2.24 4.38 8.94
CA ASP A 64 2.97 5.34 9.77
C ASP A 64 4.44 5.42 9.35
N GLU A 65 5.08 4.25 9.25
CA GLU A 65 6.49 4.13 8.89
C GLU A 65 6.84 4.64 7.48
N ILE A 66 5.90 4.55 6.53
CA ILE A 66 6.13 4.88 5.12
C ILE A 66 5.67 6.29 4.77
N TYR A 67 4.50 6.70 5.24
CA TYR A 67 3.84 7.94 4.82
C TYR A 67 3.76 9.01 5.91
N GLY A 68 4.12 8.66 7.15
CA GLY A 68 4.05 9.52 8.32
C GLY A 68 2.67 9.55 8.98
N SER A 69 2.67 9.84 10.28
CA SER A 69 1.51 9.69 11.18
C SER A 69 0.28 10.51 10.80
N GLU A 70 0.47 11.65 10.14
CA GLU A 70 -0.60 12.60 9.79
C GLU A 70 -1.69 11.96 8.92
N LYS A 71 -1.32 11.02 8.04
CA LYS A 71 -2.23 10.42 7.06
C LYS A 71 -2.74 9.03 7.47
N VAL A 72 -2.22 8.46 8.54
CA VAL A 72 -2.46 7.06 8.94
C VAL A 72 -3.93 6.78 9.23
N GLU A 73 -4.58 7.68 9.96
CA GLU A 73 -5.98 7.53 10.34
C GLU A 73 -6.89 7.51 9.10
N GLU A 74 -6.68 8.46 8.18
CA GLU A 74 -7.44 8.57 6.93
C GLU A 74 -7.25 7.31 6.05
N MET A 75 -6.01 6.88 5.85
CA MET A 75 -5.68 5.71 5.03
C MET A 75 -6.25 4.42 5.64
N THR A 76 -6.11 4.24 6.95
CA THR A 76 -6.63 3.06 7.66
C THR A 76 -8.15 3.01 7.58
N LYS A 77 -8.82 4.16 7.71
CA LYS A 77 -10.27 4.25 7.53
C LYS A 77 -10.70 3.84 6.13
N LYS A 78 -10.04 4.35 5.08
CA LYS A 78 -10.33 3.97 3.69
C LYS A 78 -10.20 2.46 3.45
N ILE A 79 -9.18 1.80 4.02
CA ILE A 79 -9.03 0.33 3.92
C ILE A 79 -10.15 -0.39 4.67
N LYS A 80 -10.53 0.10 5.86
CA LYS A 80 -11.64 -0.46 6.63
C LYS A 80 -12.97 -0.36 5.88
N ASP A 81 -13.25 0.79 5.26
CA ASP A 81 -14.47 1.02 4.47
C ASP A 81 -14.50 0.08 3.25
N LEU A 82 -13.36 -0.11 2.58
CA LEU A 82 -13.25 -1.08 1.48
C LEU A 82 -13.50 -2.53 1.93
N LEU A 83 -12.98 -2.94 3.10
CA LEU A 83 -13.24 -4.26 3.69
C LEU A 83 -14.72 -4.46 4.02
N GLN A 84 -15.36 -3.44 4.59
CA GLN A 84 -16.80 -3.49 4.88
C GLN A 84 -17.64 -3.58 3.60
N GLY A 85 -17.27 -2.83 2.55
CA GLY A 85 -17.91 -2.93 1.25
C GLY A 85 -17.78 -4.33 0.64
N LEU A 86 -16.58 -4.91 0.65
CA LEU A 86 -16.35 -6.29 0.18
C LEU A 86 -17.18 -7.32 0.96
N TYR A 87 -17.28 -7.15 2.28
CA TYR A 87 -18.12 -8.00 3.11
C TYR A 87 -19.61 -7.86 2.77
N GLY A 88 -20.10 -6.64 2.55
CA GLY A 88 -21.48 -6.38 2.14
C GLY A 88 -21.84 -7.04 0.80
N VAL A 89 -20.92 -7.00 -0.16
CA VAL A 89 -21.07 -7.67 -1.47
C VAL A 89 -21.12 -9.18 -1.32
N TYR A 90 -20.21 -9.75 -0.53
CA TYR A 90 -20.20 -11.19 -0.26
C TYR A 90 -21.47 -11.64 0.46
N GLY A 91 -22.00 -10.83 1.38
CA GLY A 91 -23.26 -11.06 2.08
C GLY A 91 -24.51 -10.81 1.24
N GLY A 92 -24.39 -10.38 -0.02
CA GLY A 92 -25.52 -10.09 -0.91
C GLY A 92 -26.32 -8.84 -0.56
N VAL A 93 -25.75 -7.93 0.24
CA VAL A 93 -26.43 -6.75 0.80
C VAL A 93 -26.20 -5.49 -0.05
N GLU A 94 -25.11 -5.43 -0.83
CA GLU A 94 -24.81 -4.29 -1.73
C GLU A 94 -24.20 -4.73 -3.07
N SER A 95 -24.59 -4.06 -4.16
CA SER A 95 -23.91 -4.13 -5.45
C SER A 95 -22.64 -3.28 -5.39
N PHE A 96 -21.46 -3.90 -5.54
CA PHE A 96 -20.19 -3.16 -5.56
C PHE A 96 -20.16 -2.20 -6.76
N SER A 97 -20.30 -0.89 -6.54
CA SER A 97 -20.00 0.07 -7.59
C SER A 97 -18.48 0.15 -7.74
N ALA A 98 -17.95 -0.55 -8.73
CA ALA A 98 -16.55 -0.52 -9.14
C ALA A 98 -16.10 0.85 -9.70
N GLY A 99 -16.95 1.88 -9.62
CA GLY A 99 -16.71 3.21 -10.18
C GLY A 99 -15.48 3.93 -9.60
N ASN A 100 -14.97 3.50 -8.45
CA ASN A 100 -13.75 4.05 -7.86
C ASN A 100 -12.47 3.22 -8.15
N LEU A 101 -12.56 2.09 -8.86
CA LEU A 101 -11.42 1.20 -9.09
C LEU A 101 -10.88 1.23 -10.54
N VAL A 102 -11.60 1.80 -11.50
CA VAL A 102 -11.27 1.72 -12.94
C VAL A 102 -10.75 3.05 -13.52
N SER A 103 -10.96 4.19 -12.85
CA SER A 103 -10.68 5.52 -13.41
C SER A 103 -9.20 5.89 -13.56
N GLU A 104 -8.24 5.07 -13.13
CA GLU A 104 -6.80 5.39 -13.22
C GLU A 104 -5.98 4.46 -14.11
N VAL A 105 -6.58 3.40 -14.69
CA VAL A 105 -5.86 2.51 -15.63
C VAL A 105 -5.72 3.14 -17.04
N GLU A 106 -6.58 4.08 -17.43
CA GLU A 106 -6.61 4.61 -18.80
C GLU A 106 -5.79 5.90 -19.05
N LYS A 107 -5.09 6.45 -18.05
CA LYS A 107 -4.29 7.69 -18.23
C LYS A 107 -2.77 7.50 -18.36
N GLY A 108 -2.33 6.26 -18.60
CA GLY A 108 -0.91 5.91 -18.69
C GLY A 108 -0.33 5.79 -20.10
N ASP A 109 -1.06 6.16 -21.16
CA ASP A 109 -0.58 6.08 -22.55
C ASP A 109 -0.84 7.38 -23.31
N ARG A 110 0.08 8.36 -23.10
CA ARG A 110 0.47 9.42 -24.04
C ARG A 110 1.67 10.20 -23.52
#